data_AF-A8U765-F1
#
_entry.id   AF-A8U765-F1
#
_cell.length_a   1.000
_cell.length_b   1.000
_cell.length_c   1.000
_cell.angle_alpha   90.00
_cell.angle_beta   90.00
_cell.angle_gamma   90.00
#
_symmetry.space_group_name_H-M   'P 1'
#
loop_
_entity.id
_entity.type
_entity.pdbx_description
1 polymer ?
#
loop_
_entity_poly.entity_id
_entity_poly.type
_entity_poly.pdbx_seq_one_letter_code
_entity_poly.pdbx_strand_id
1 'polypeptide(L)'
;MKHGPTLFLKLAVLFIGLPVISLCVFGLIWLMSNPANPDYDQLLYPIIAGMYLSAIPFFIALYQAFKLLSYIDNNQAFSGFSVKALKKIKVCALVIS
;
A
#
# COMPACT_ATOMS: atom_id res chain seq x y z
N MET A 1 13.14 19.33 -18.73
CA MET A 1 11.71 19.06 -18.45
C MET A 1 11.25 20.08 -17.43
N LYS A 2 10.09 20.75 -17.60
CA LYS A 2 9.61 21.73 -16.62
C LYS A 2 9.33 21.00 -15.30
N HIS A 3 10.03 21.37 -14.22
CA HIS A 3 9.85 20.81 -12.88
C HIS A 3 8.52 21.29 -12.29
N GLY A 4 7.42 20.68 -12.73
CA GLY A 4 6.15 20.83 -12.06
C GLY A 4 6.21 20.13 -10.70
N PRO A 5 5.80 20.79 -9.61
CA PRO A 5 5.77 20.15 -8.31
C PRO A 5 4.84 18.94 -8.37
N THR A 6 5.33 17.77 -7.97
CA THR A 6 4.55 16.53 -7.99
C THR A 6 3.55 16.41 -6.83
N LEU A 7 3.25 17.54 -6.17
CA LEU A 7 2.36 17.64 -5.02
C LEU A 7 1.01 16.98 -5.27
N PHE A 8 0.43 17.18 -6.46
CA PHE A 8 -0.83 16.55 -6.83
C PHE A 8 -0.74 15.02 -6.78
N LEU A 9 0.32 14.44 -7.33
CA LEU A 9 0.49 12.98 -7.35
C LEU A 9 0.86 12.44 -5.96
N LYS A 10 1.58 13.21 -5.12
CA LYS A 10 1.84 12.84 -3.72
C LYS A 10 0.55 12.77 -2.91
N LEU A 11 -0.33 13.75 -3.10
CA LEU A 11 -1.68 13.75 -2.52
C LEU A 11 -2.49 12.56 -3.01
N ALA A 12 -2.49 12.27 -4.31
CA ALA A 12 -3.20 11.12 -4.87
C ALA A 12 -2.73 9.79 -4.26
N VAL A 13 -1.41 9.58 -4.11
CA VAL A 13 -0.84 8.39 -3.45
C VAL A 13 -1.34 8.26 -2.01
N LEU A 14 -1.43 9.36 -1.27
CA LEU A 14 -1.94 9.37 0.11
C LEU A 14 -3.44 9.06 0.15
N PHE A 15 -4.23 9.61 -0.79
CA PHE A 15 -5.65 9.33 -0.92
C PHE A 15 -5.95 7.88 -1.28
N ILE A 16 -5.09 7.19 -2.04
CA ILE A 16 -5.25 5.77 -2.35
C ILE A 16 -5.01 4.89 -1.11
N GLY A 17 -4.13 5.30 -0.18
CA GLY A 17 -3.85 4.57 1.04
C GLY A 17 -4.96 4.65 2.09
N LEU A 18 -5.64 5.80 2.21
CA LEU A 18 -6.71 6.05 3.17
C LEU A 18 -7.85 5.01 3.17
N PRO A 19 -8.49 4.68 2.04
CA PRO A 19 -9.60 3.73 2.02
C PRO A 19 -9.15 2.33 2.43
N VAL A 20 -7.92 1.92 2.09
CA VAL A 20 -7.39 0.61 2.49
C VAL A 20 -7.14 0.56 4.00
N ILE A 21 -6.57 1.62 4.60
CA ILE A 21 -6.42 1.72 6.06
C ILE A 21 -7.79 1.67 6.74
N SER A 22 -8.76 2.42 6.21
CA SER A 22 -10.13 2.45 6.71
C SER A 22 -10.74 1.04 6.71
N LEU A 23 -10.68 0.33 5.58
CA LEU A 23 -11.17 -1.04 5.47
C LEU A 23 -10.47 -1.99 6.44
N CYS A 24 -9.16 -1.86 6.62
CA CYS A 24 -8.41 -2.66 7.58
C CYS A 24 -8.85 -2.39 9.03
N VAL A 25 -9.00 -1.13 9.43
CA VAL A 25 -9.36 -0.79 10.82
C VAL A 25 -10.82 -1.16 11.10
N PHE A 26 -11.75 -0.73 10.25
CA PHE A 26 -13.17 -1.05 10.42
C PHE A 26 -13.45 -2.55 10.30
N GLY A 27 -12.78 -3.25 9.38
CA GLY A 27 -12.93 -4.69 9.21
C GLY A 27 -12.48 -5.46 10.46
N LEU A 28 -11.37 -5.08 11.09
CA LEU A 28 -10.89 -5.67 12.33
C LEU A 28 -11.85 -5.44 13.49
N ILE A 29 -12.34 -4.20 13.67
CA ILE A 29 -13.30 -3.85 14.73
C ILE A 29 -14.59 -4.65 14.56
N TRP A 30 -15.08 -4.75 13.32
CA TRP A 30 -16.29 -5.50 12.99
C TRP A 30 -16.13 -6.99 13.29
N LEU A 31 -14.99 -7.59 12.90
CA LEU A 31 -14.70 -9.00 13.16
C LEU A 31 -14.60 -9.31 14.66
N MET A 32 -14.05 -8.39 15.46
CA MET A 32 -13.95 -8.55 16.91
C MET A 32 -15.32 -8.45 17.60
N SER A 33 -16.21 -7.62 17.05
CA SER A 33 -17.57 -7.42 17.57
C SER A 33 -18.57 -8.48 17.09
N ASN A 34 -18.30 -9.11 15.94
CA ASN A 34 -19.13 -10.13 15.33
C ASN A 34 -18.26 -11.33 14.92
N PRO A 35 -17.90 -12.21 15.88
CA PRO A 35 -17.05 -13.36 15.60
C PRO A 35 -17.68 -14.28 14.56
N ALA A 36 -16.81 -14.94 13.78
CA ALA A 36 -17.24 -15.87 12.75
C ALA A 36 -18.01 -17.06 13.35
N ASN A 37 -18.96 -17.60 12.57
CA ASN A 37 -19.67 -18.81 12.96
C ASN A 37 -18.66 -19.96 13.17
N PRO A 38 -18.75 -20.72 14.27
CA PRO A 38 -17.75 -21.74 14.62
C PRO A 38 -17.61 -22.87 13.59
N ASP A 39 -18.57 -23.07 12.69
CA ASP A 39 -18.43 -24.05 11.60
C ASP A 39 -17.48 -23.58 10.48
N TYR A 40 -17.24 -22.26 10.38
CA TYR A 40 -16.48 -21.64 9.30
C TYR A 40 -15.26 -20.85 9.78
N ASP A 41 -15.09 -20.69 11.08
CA ASP A 41 -14.04 -19.87 11.69
C ASP A 41 -12.64 -20.33 11.28
N GLN A 42 -12.44 -21.64 11.20
CA GLN A 42 -11.19 -22.31 10.88
C GLN A 42 -10.72 -22.04 9.44
N LEU A 43 -11.65 -21.69 8.54
CA LEU A 43 -11.35 -21.28 7.17
C LEU A 43 -11.33 -19.76 7.01
N LEU A 44 -12.24 -19.06 7.67
CA LEU A 44 -12.45 -17.63 7.52
C LEU A 44 -11.31 -16.81 8.14
N TYR A 45 -10.83 -17.16 9.34
CA TYR A 45 -9.73 -16.42 9.97
C TYR A 45 -8.42 -16.46 9.17
N PRO A 46 -7.95 -17.62 8.65
CA PRO A 46 -6.77 -17.66 7.78
C PRO A 46 -6.92 -16.84 6.49
N ILE A 47 -8.11 -16.85 5.87
CA ILE A 47 -8.37 -16.05 4.66
C ILE A 47 -8.26 -14.55 4.98
N ILE A 48 -8.91 -14.13 6.08
CA ILE A 48 -8.81 -12.74 6.54
C ILE A 48 -7.35 -12.41 6.87
N ALA A 49 -6.64 -13.26 7.61
CA ALA A 49 -5.23 -13.06 7.92
C ALA A 49 -4.38 -12.90 6.65
N GLY A 50 -4.59 -13.73 5.62
CA GLY A 50 -3.94 -13.61 4.32
C GLY A 50 -4.23 -12.27 3.62
N MET A 51 -5.49 -11.82 3.67
CA MET A 51 -5.90 -10.51 3.14
C MET A 51 -5.22 -9.34 3.88
N TYR A 52 -5.13 -9.39 5.21
CA TYR A 52 -4.40 -8.36 5.97
C TYR A 52 -2.89 -8.42 5.73
N LEU A 53 -2.32 -9.62 5.52
CA LEU A 53 -0.92 -9.78 5.16
C LEU A 53 -0.60 -9.16 3.79
N SER A 54 -1.51 -9.23 2.81
CA SER A 54 -1.32 -8.60 1.49
C SER A 54 -1.40 -7.06 1.54
N ALA A 55 -2.00 -6.49 2.59
CA ALA A 55 -1.96 -5.03 2.81
C ALA A 55 -0.53 -4.52 3.10
N ILE A 56 0.35 -5.36 3.64
CA ILE A 56 1.75 -5.00 3.94
C ILE A 56 2.51 -4.57 2.67
N PRO A 57 2.65 -5.40 1.62
CA PRO A 57 3.33 -4.98 0.39
C PRO A 57 2.62 -3.81 -0.30
N PHE A 58 1.30 -3.65 -0.13
CA PHE A 58 0.56 -2.50 -0.67
C PHE A 58 1.03 -1.18 -0.03
N PHE A 59 1.09 -1.10 1.29
CA PHE A 59 1.59 0.10 1.98
C PHE A 59 3.08 0.35 1.71
N ILE A 60 3.89 -0.70 1.59
CA ILE A 60 5.29 -0.57 1.18
C ILE A 60 5.39 0.04 -0.23
N ALA A 61 4.54 -0.38 -1.17
CA ALA A 61 4.50 0.17 -2.52
C ALA A 61 4.12 1.66 -2.50
N LEU A 62 3.10 2.05 -1.74
CA LEU A 62 2.69 3.46 -1.59
C LEU A 62 3.81 4.33 -1.01
N TYR A 63 4.49 3.85 0.03
CA TYR A 63 5.63 4.56 0.62
C TYR A 63 6.76 4.77 -0.40
N GLN A 64 7.09 3.73 -1.18
CA GLN A 64 8.12 3.86 -2.21
C GLN A 64 7.68 4.74 -3.38
N ALA A 65 6.39 4.74 -3.73
CA ALA A 65 5.85 5.66 -4.73
C ALA A 65 5.97 7.12 -4.28
N PHE A 66 5.64 7.42 -3.02
CA PHE A 66 5.84 8.76 -2.45
C PHE A 66 7.32 9.17 -2.46
N LYS A 67 8.22 8.24 -2.10
CA LYS A 67 9.66 8.47 -2.10
C LYS A 67 10.22 8.73 -3.51
N LEU A 68 9.81 7.90 -4.48
CA LEU A 68 10.14 8.09 -5.90
C LEU A 68 9.74 9.48 -6.38
N LEU A 69 8.55 9.91 -5.97
CA LEU A 69 7.99 11.18 -6.36
C LEU A 69 8.75 12.36 -5.73
N SER A 70 9.20 12.20 -4.48
CA SER A 70 10.12 13.15 -3.85
C SER A 70 11.50 13.20 -4.53
N TYR A 71 11.99 12.09 -5.07
CA TYR A 71 13.23 12.10 -5.85
C TYR A 71 13.05 12.81 -7.19
N ILE A 72 11.87 12.72 -7.82
CA ILE A 72 11.55 13.47 -9.04
C ILE A 72 11.54 14.97 -8.76
N ASP A 73 10.92 15.42 -7.66
CA ASP A 73 10.93 16.84 -7.26
C ASP A 73 12.36 17.36 -7.03
N ASN A 74 13.22 16.54 -6.43
CA ASN A 74 14.63 16.88 -6.17
C ASN A 74 15.54 16.74 -7.40
N ASN A 75 14.98 16.62 -8.61
CA ASN A 75 15.70 16.44 -9.87
C ASN A 75 16.57 15.16 -9.92
N GLN A 76 16.23 14.15 -9.12
CA GLN A 76 16.91 12.86 -9.01
C GLN A 76 16.11 11.71 -9.64
N ALA A 77 15.24 12.00 -10.61
CA ALA A 77 14.34 11.03 -11.24
C ALA A 77 15.06 9.79 -11.83
N PHE A 78 16.27 9.98 -12.39
CA PHE A 78 17.09 8.91 -12.97
C PHE A 78 18.23 8.45 -12.05
N SER A 79 18.20 8.84 -10.78
CA SER A 79 19.20 8.37 -9.81
C SER A 79 19.01 6.89 -9.48
N GLY A 80 20.08 6.25 -9.01
CA GLY A 80 20.01 4.88 -8.49
C GLY A 80 18.99 4.72 -7.36
N PHE A 81 18.71 5.78 -6.59
CA PHE A 81 17.68 5.79 -5.56
C PHE A 81 16.26 5.67 -6.14
N SER A 82 15.98 6.39 -7.22
CA SER A 82 14.70 6.31 -7.93
C SER A 82 14.49 4.94 -8.57
N VAL A 83 15.52 4.39 -9.23
CA VAL A 83 15.45 3.03 -9.80
C VAL A 83 15.24 1.97 -8.71
N LYS A 84 15.90 2.12 -7.55
CA LYS A 84 15.72 1.21 -6.41
C LYS A 84 14.30 1.30 -5.83
N ALA A 85 13.74 2.51 -5.71
CA ALA A 85 12.35 2.70 -5.28
C ALA A 85 11.38 2.03 -6.27
N LEU A 86 11.55 2.26 -7.57
CA LEU A 86 10.72 1.63 -8.61
C LEU A 86 10.83 0.09 -8.61
N LYS A 87 12.03 -0.45 -8.40
CA LYS A 87 12.24 -1.90 -8.29
C LYS A 87 11.49 -2.48 -7.07
N LYS A 88 11.45 -1.76 -5.94
CA LYS A 88 10.68 -2.17 -4.76
C LYS A 88 9.18 -2.15 -5.06
N ILE A 89 8.66 -1.10 -5.72
CA ILE A 89 7.26 -1.04 -6.15
C ILE A 89 6.91 -2.24 -7.04
N LYS A 90 7.77 -2.57 -8.03
CA LYS A 90 7.57 -3.71 -8.92
C LYS A 90 7.50 -5.04 -8.16
N VAL A 91 8.39 -5.25 -7.18
CA VAL A 91 8.37 -6.47 -6.36
C VAL A 91 7.09 -6.53 -5.52
N CYS A 92 6.68 -5.43 -4.89
CA CYS A 92 5.41 -5.39 -4.15
C CYS A 92 4.21 -5.70 -5.04
N ALA A 93 4.16 -5.13 -6.24
CA ALA A 93 3.09 -5.41 -7.20
C ALA A 93 3.04 -6.90 -7.61
N LEU A 94 4.19 -7.55 -7.76
CA LEU A 94 4.26 -8.98 -8.08
C LEU A 94 3.80 -9.86 -6.91
N VAL A 95 4.04 -9.44 -5.67
CA VAL A 95 3.61 -10.17 -4.46
C VAL A 95 2.10 -10.09 -4.25
N ILE A 96 1.45 -9.01 -4.71
CA ILE A 96 0.01 -8.79 -4.57
C ILE A 96 -0.79 -9.35 -5.76
N SER A 97 -0.12 -9.62 -6.90
CA SER A 97 -0.73 -10.08 -8.15
C SER A 97 -1.07 -11.56 -8.17
#